data_AF-Q49764-F1
#
_entry.id   AF-Q49764-F1
#
_cell.length_a   1.000
_cell.length_b   1.000
_cell.length_c   1.000
_cell.angle_alpha   90.00
_cell.angle_beta   90.00
_cell.angle_gamma   90.00
#
_symmetry.space_group_name_H-M   'P 1'
#
loop_
_entity.id
_entity.type
_entity.pdbx_description
1 polymer ?
#
loop_
_entity_poly.entity_id
_entity_poly.type
_entity_poly.pdbx_seq_one_letter_code
_entity_poly.pdbx_strand_id
1 'polypeptide(L)'
;MAQHPRLDLPGLLAELRLRADARHPPVVQGVTLASLHAVKGLEWDAVFLVGLADGTLPISRALAHGAESEPVEEERRLLYVGITRARVYLALSWALSRTPGGRQSRKPSRFLNDIAPQMGQNPASSRSRRNRTATLRCRICKNDLTTPAAVMLQRCQICAADVDEELLLQLKAWRLSTAKEQNVPAYVVLTDNTLIAIAELLPADEAALIAVPGMSVRKIEQYGSDVLQLVRCRAVAVRTQT
;
A
#
# COMPACT_ATOMS: atom_id res chain seq x y z
N MET A 1 -41.56 22.85 -6.10
CA MET A 1 -42.32 23.32 -4.92
C MET A 1 -43.11 24.62 -5.16
N ALA A 2 -43.13 25.20 -6.37
CA ALA A 2 -43.77 26.51 -6.62
C ALA A 2 -45.18 26.45 -7.27
N GLN A 3 -45.85 25.28 -7.31
CA GLN A 3 -47.12 25.14 -8.05
C GLN A 3 -48.38 25.17 -7.15
N HIS A 4 -48.28 24.86 -5.84
CA HIS A 4 -49.43 24.86 -4.92
C HIS A 4 -49.06 25.37 -3.50
N PRO A 5 -49.12 26.70 -3.25
CA PRO A 5 -48.68 27.31 -2.00
C PRO A 5 -49.60 27.06 -0.78
N ARG A 6 -50.70 26.31 -0.92
CA ARG A 6 -51.66 26.03 0.15
C ARG A 6 -51.72 24.55 0.57
N LEU A 7 -50.80 23.71 0.10
CA LEU A 7 -50.79 22.30 0.49
C LEU A 7 -50.42 22.14 1.97
N ASP A 8 -51.24 21.38 2.68
CA ASP A 8 -50.93 20.89 4.02
C ASP A 8 -49.93 19.72 3.94
N LEU A 9 -49.38 19.33 5.10
CA LEU A 9 -48.37 18.27 5.17
C LEU A 9 -48.88 16.93 4.56
N PRO A 10 -50.12 16.46 4.85
CA PRO A 10 -50.67 15.27 4.21
C PRO A 10 -50.80 15.39 2.69
N GLY A 11 -51.27 16.54 2.19
CA GLY A 11 -51.39 16.81 0.75
C GLY A 11 -50.02 16.80 0.05
N LEU A 12 -49.01 17.41 0.66
CA LEU A 12 -47.63 17.36 0.15
C LEU A 12 -47.09 15.92 0.12
N LEU A 13 -47.35 15.13 1.16
CA LEU A 13 -46.94 13.71 1.23
C LEU A 13 -47.60 12.87 0.14
N ALA A 14 -48.89 13.10 -0.13
CA ALA A 14 -49.61 12.46 -1.22
C ALA A 14 -49.03 12.85 -2.58
N GLU A 15 -48.75 14.13 -2.82
CA GLU A 15 -48.13 14.61 -4.06
C GLU A 15 -46.73 14.01 -4.28
N LEU A 16 -45.90 13.95 -3.23
CA LEU A 16 -44.56 13.35 -3.30
C LEU A 16 -44.62 11.85 -3.59
N ARG A 17 -45.56 11.11 -2.98
CA ARG A 17 -45.79 9.69 -3.28
C ARG A 17 -46.23 9.48 -4.72
N LEU A 18 -47.19 10.28 -5.18
CA LEU A 18 -47.71 10.20 -6.54
C LEU A 18 -46.61 10.50 -7.58
N ARG A 19 -45.72 11.47 -7.31
CA ARG A 19 -44.53 11.73 -8.15
C ARG A 19 -43.50 10.59 -8.11
N ALA A 20 -43.25 10.01 -6.93
CA ALA A 20 -42.33 8.88 -6.79
C ALA A 20 -42.83 7.65 -7.56
N ASP A 21 -44.13 7.35 -7.47
CA ASP A 21 -44.77 6.22 -8.15
C ASP A 21 -44.85 6.44 -9.66
N ALA A 22 -45.20 7.66 -10.09
CA ALA A 22 -45.37 7.99 -11.50
C ALA A 22 -44.07 7.95 -12.29
N ARG A 23 -42.89 7.98 -11.63
CA ARG A 23 -41.55 8.05 -12.23
C ARG A 23 -41.44 9.04 -13.39
N HIS A 24 -42.33 10.04 -13.46
CA HIS A 24 -42.42 10.94 -14.59
C HIS A 24 -41.19 11.83 -14.58
N PRO A 25 -40.27 11.68 -15.54
CA PRO A 25 -39.18 12.61 -15.68
C PRO A 25 -39.79 13.97 -15.99
N PRO A 26 -39.36 15.07 -15.35
CA PRO A 26 -39.80 16.39 -15.74
C PRO A 26 -39.47 16.59 -17.23
N VAL A 27 -40.42 17.11 -18.02
CA VAL A 27 -40.29 17.35 -19.48
C VAL A 27 -39.33 18.50 -19.81
N VAL A 28 -38.54 18.92 -18.84
CA VAL A 28 -37.62 20.06 -18.93
C VAL A 28 -36.32 19.55 -19.54
N GLN A 29 -35.76 20.29 -20.50
CA GLN A 29 -34.42 19.99 -21.00
C GLN A 29 -33.42 20.11 -19.84
N GLY A 30 -32.74 19.00 -19.53
CA GLY A 30 -31.86 18.92 -18.38
C GLY A 30 -30.99 17.67 -18.40
N VAL A 31 -30.08 17.59 -17.44
CA VAL A 31 -29.20 16.43 -17.26
C VAL A 31 -29.94 15.34 -16.49
N THR A 32 -30.02 14.14 -17.07
CA THR A 32 -30.59 12.97 -16.39
C THR A 32 -29.57 12.36 -15.44
N LEU A 33 -29.86 12.37 -14.14
CA LEU A 33 -29.11 11.63 -13.13
C LEU A 33 -29.82 10.31 -12.85
N ALA A 34 -29.13 9.20 -13.08
CA ALA A 34 -29.66 7.86 -12.89
C ALA A 34 -28.59 6.93 -12.30
N SER A 35 -29.03 5.88 -11.62
CA SER A 35 -28.13 4.79 -11.21
C SER A 35 -27.86 3.86 -12.40
N LEU A 36 -26.75 3.10 -12.36
CA LEU A 36 -26.40 2.13 -13.41
C LEU A 36 -27.48 1.07 -13.66
N HIS A 37 -28.32 0.76 -12.67
CA HIS A 37 -29.43 -0.17 -12.84
C HIS A 37 -30.61 0.45 -13.59
N ALA A 38 -30.86 1.74 -13.37
CA ALA A 38 -31.99 2.46 -13.94
C ALA A 38 -31.80 2.83 -15.42
N VAL A 39 -30.59 2.71 -15.96
CA VAL A 39 -30.27 3.08 -17.34
C VAL A 39 -30.51 1.94 -18.35
N LYS A 40 -30.88 0.75 -17.92
CA LYS A 40 -31.07 -0.41 -18.81
C LYS A 40 -32.12 -0.11 -19.88
N GLY A 41 -31.74 -0.25 -21.15
CA GLY A 41 -32.63 -0.01 -22.30
C GLY A 41 -32.80 1.46 -22.70
N LEU A 42 -32.11 2.38 -22.03
CA LEU A 42 -32.03 3.79 -22.41
C LEU A 42 -30.67 4.07 -23.06
N GLU A 43 -30.54 5.13 -23.86
CA GLU A 43 -29.28 5.54 -24.48
C GLU A 43 -29.22 7.07 -24.60
N TRP A 44 -28.01 7.62 -24.56
CA TRP A 44 -27.76 9.06 -24.66
C TRP A 44 -26.56 9.35 -25.55
N ASP A 45 -26.55 10.54 -26.16
CA ASP A 45 -25.40 10.97 -26.95
C ASP A 45 -24.15 11.17 -26.09
N ALA A 46 -24.30 11.66 -24.87
CA ALA A 46 -23.22 11.84 -23.90
C ALA A 46 -23.56 11.21 -22.54
N VAL A 47 -22.66 10.36 -22.02
CA VAL A 47 -22.78 9.73 -20.70
C VAL A 47 -21.55 10.02 -19.85
N PHE A 48 -21.79 10.39 -18.59
CA PHE A 48 -20.76 10.61 -17.59
C PHE A 48 -20.88 9.57 -16.49
N LEU A 49 -19.99 8.58 -16.48
CA LEU A 49 -19.89 7.60 -15.40
C LEU A 49 -18.97 8.15 -14.32
N VAL A 50 -19.56 8.46 -13.17
CA VAL A 50 -18.88 9.10 -12.05
C VAL A 50 -18.66 8.15 -10.88
N GLY A 51 -17.59 8.37 -10.13
CA GLY A 51 -17.31 7.61 -8.91
C GLY A 51 -16.77 6.20 -9.15
N LEU A 52 -16.07 5.97 -10.26
CA LEU A 52 -15.46 4.69 -10.63
C LEU A 52 -14.21 4.40 -9.78
N ALA A 53 -14.42 4.11 -8.50
CA ALA A 53 -13.39 3.78 -7.53
C ALA A 53 -13.70 2.43 -6.86
N ASP A 54 -12.65 1.69 -6.47
CA ASP A 54 -12.81 0.45 -5.70
C ASP A 54 -13.55 0.75 -4.38
N GLY A 55 -14.57 -0.06 -4.10
CA GLY A 55 -15.49 0.13 -2.98
C GLY A 55 -16.74 0.93 -3.31
N THR A 56 -16.79 1.59 -4.48
CA THR A 56 -18.00 2.18 -5.09
C THR A 56 -18.45 1.38 -6.31
N LEU A 57 -17.54 1.03 -7.22
CA LEU A 57 -17.79 0.11 -8.32
C LEU A 57 -16.49 -0.64 -8.65
N PRO A 58 -16.30 -1.90 -8.24
CA PRO A 58 -17.27 -2.74 -7.52
C PRO A 58 -17.60 -2.20 -6.12
N ILE A 59 -18.86 -2.37 -5.70
CA ILE A 59 -19.26 -2.05 -4.32
C ILE A 59 -18.47 -2.90 -3.30
N SER A 60 -18.20 -2.32 -2.14
CA SER A 60 -17.41 -2.98 -1.07
C SER A 60 -17.96 -4.35 -0.65
N ARG A 61 -19.29 -4.54 -0.71
CA ARG A 61 -19.94 -5.82 -0.40
C ARG A 61 -19.60 -6.92 -1.42
N ALA A 62 -19.54 -6.59 -2.71
CA ALA A 62 -19.14 -7.55 -3.74
C ALA A 62 -17.68 -7.98 -3.54
N LEU A 63 -16.80 -7.02 -3.21
CA LEU A 63 -15.39 -7.28 -2.93
C LEU A 63 -15.14 -8.22 -1.74
N ALA A 64 -16.06 -8.26 -0.77
CA ALA A 64 -15.95 -9.13 0.40
C ALA A 64 -15.99 -10.62 0.04
N HIS A 65 -16.56 -10.98 -1.11
CA HIS A 65 -16.63 -12.36 -1.60
C HIS A 65 -15.39 -12.81 -2.39
N GLY A 66 -14.39 -11.94 -2.54
CA GLY A 66 -13.17 -12.20 -3.31
C GLY A 66 -13.16 -11.47 -4.66
N ALA A 67 -11.96 -11.27 -5.20
CA ALA A 67 -11.74 -10.44 -6.39
C ALA A 67 -12.29 -11.04 -7.69
N GLU A 68 -12.40 -12.36 -7.77
CA GLU A 68 -12.86 -13.12 -8.95
C GLU A 68 -14.23 -13.79 -8.67
N SER A 69 -15.00 -13.21 -7.76
CA SER A 69 -16.30 -13.77 -7.36
C SER A 69 -17.41 -13.34 -8.32
N GLU A 70 -18.45 -14.17 -8.46
CA GLU A 70 -19.66 -13.84 -9.26
C GLU A 70 -20.27 -12.46 -8.93
N PRO A 71 -20.36 -12.02 -7.65
CA PRO A 71 -20.81 -10.66 -7.33
C PRO A 71 -19.95 -9.56 -7.95
N VAL A 72 -18.64 -9.77 -8.09
CA VAL A 72 -17.75 -8.81 -8.75
C VAL A 72 -17.97 -8.82 -10.25
N GLU A 73 -18.15 -10.00 -10.86
CA GLU A 73 -18.47 -10.11 -12.28
C GLU A 73 -19.84 -9.51 -12.62
N GLU A 74 -20.82 -9.56 -11.72
CA GLU A 74 -22.09 -8.82 -11.88
C GLU A 74 -21.87 -7.31 -11.90
N GLU A 75 -21.03 -6.77 -11.02
CA GLU A 75 -20.66 -5.35 -11.02
C GLU A 75 -19.90 -4.95 -12.30
N ARG A 76 -19.11 -5.87 -12.86
CA ARG A 76 -18.46 -5.69 -14.17
C ARG A 76 -19.49 -5.60 -15.29
N ARG A 77 -20.52 -6.46 -15.27
CA ARG A 77 -21.65 -6.41 -16.21
C ARG A 77 -22.43 -5.10 -16.08
N LEU A 78 -22.63 -4.59 -14.86
CA LEU A 78 -23.26 -3.28 -14.63
C LEU A 78 -22.44 -2.13 -15.25
N LEU A 79 -21.12 -2.15 -15.10
CA LEU A 79 -20.25 -1.16 -15.76
C LEU A 79 -20.38 -1.25 -17.29
N TYR A 80 -20.35 -2.46 -17.85
CA TYR A 80 -20.51 -2.68 -19.29
C TYR A 80 -21.84 -2.12 -19.80
N VAL A 81 -22.94 -2.37 -19.08
CA VAL A 81 -24.25 -1.77 -19.40
C VAL A 81 -24.14 -0.26 -19.41
N GLY A 82 -23.54 0.36 -18.39
CA GLY A 82 -23.35 1.81 -18.31
C GLY A 82 -22.55 2.40 -19.47
N ILE A 83 -21.45 1.74 -19.85
CA ILE A 83 -20.58 2.16 -20.96
C ILE A 83 -21.34 2.13 -22.28
N THR A 84 -22.09 1.06 -22.54
CA THR A 84 -22.87 0.89 -23.78
C THR A 84 -24.09 1.80 -23.86
N ARG A 85 -24.38 2.61 -22.83
CA ARG A 85 -25.43 3.63 -22.90
C ARG A 85 -25.01 4.88 -23.68
N ALA A 86 -23.70 5.07 -23.86
CA ALA A 86 -23.13 6.21 -24.57
C ALA A 86 -23.10 5.95 -26.08
N ARG A 87 -23.72 6.83 -26.87
CA ARG A 87 -23.71 6.74 -28.34
C ARG A 87 -22.53 7.46 -28.98
N VAL A 88 -22.14 8.62 -28.45
CA VAL A 88 -21.11 9.48 -29.05
C VAL A 88 -19.98 9.79 -28.07
N TYR A 89 -20.33 10.16 -26.83
CA TYR A 89 -19.37 10.62 -25.84
C TYR A 89 -19.50 9.86 -24.51
N LEU A 90 -18.38 9.36 -24.01
CA LEU A 90 -18.29 8.69 -22.71
C LEU A 90 -17.18 9.34 -21.89
N ALA A 91 -17.54 9.85 -20.71
CA ALA A 91 -16.58 10.34 -19.73
C ALA A 91 -16.59 9.42 -18.51
N LEU A 92 -15.39 9.00 -18.08
CA LEU A 92 -15.19 8.17 -16.90
C LEU A 92 -14.44 8.98 -15.85
N SER A 93 -14.92 8.99 -14.60
CA SER A 93 -14.26 9.74 -13.53
C SER A 93 -14.24 9.00 -12.18
N TRP A 94 -13.22 9.28 -11.38
CA TRP A 94 -13.03 8.73 -10.04
C TRP A 94 -12.48 9.80 -9.09
N ALA A 95 -12.69 9.61 -7.79
CA ALA A 95 -12.22 10.53 -6.76
C ALA A 95 -11.13 9.88 -5.90
N LEU A 96 -10.06 10.63 -5.59
CA LEU A 96 -8.96 10.17 -4.74
C LEU A 96 -9.33 10.16 -3.24
N SER A 97 -10.33 10.94 -2.84
CA SER A 97 -10.89 10.95 -1.47
C SER A 97 -12.42 11.07 -1.53
N ARG A 98 -13.11 10.71 -0.43
CA ARG A 98 -14.56 10.94 -0.28
C ARG A 98 -14.89 12.40 0.03
N THR A 99 -14.05 13.02 0.84
CA THR A 99 -14.27 14.38 1.33
C THR A 99 -13.25 15.30 0.69
N PRO A 100 -13.63 16.52 0.28
CA PRO A 100 -12.68 17.53 -0.16
C PRO A 100 -11.58 17.73 0.90
N GLY A 101 -10.30 17.68 0.49
CA GLY A 101 -9.15 17.80 1.40
C GLY A 101 -8.87 16.58 2.29
N GLY A 102 -9.68 15.52 2.20
CA GLY A 102 -9.47 14.28 2.94
C GLY A 102 -8.26 13.49 2.45
N ARG A 103 -7.80 12.53 3.26
CA ARG A 103 -6.70 11.63 2.88
C ARG A 103 -7.04 10.90 1.57
N GLN A 104 -6.10 10.94 0.63
CA GLN A 104 -6.26 10.35 -0.70
C GLN A 104 -6.00 8.83 -0.66
N SER A 105 -6.96 8.08 -0.12
CA SER A 105 -6.83 6.62 0.06
C SER A 105 -7.62 5.80 -0.96
N ARG A 106 -8.46 6.42 -1.79
CA ARG A 106 -9.27 5.70 -2.78
C ARG A 106 -8.43 5.32 -3.98
N LYS A 107 -8.60 4.07 -4.42
CA LYS A 107 -8.01 3.56 -5.64
C LYS A 107 -9.05 3.65 -6.78
N PRO A 108 -8.63 3.95 -8.02
CA PRO A 108 -9.49 3.82 -9.19
C PRO A 108 -10.12 2.42 -9.25
N SER A 109 -11.29 2.31 -9.88
CA SER A 109 -11.95 1.03 -10.08
C SER A 109 -11.04 0.10 -10.87
N ARG A 110 -10.88 -1.13 -10.39
CA ARG A 110 -10.11 -2.18 -11.08
C ARG A 110 -10.58 -2.43 -12.52
N PHE A 111 -11.86 -2.19 -12.82
CA PHE A 111 -12.42 -2.40 -14.16
C PHE A 111 -11.90 -1.39 -15.19
N LEU A 112 -11.36 -0.25 -14.73
CA LEU A 112 -10.79 0.74 -15.63
C LEU A 112 -9.44 0.30 -16.22
N ASN A 113 -8.73 -0.63 -15.56
CA ASN A 113 -7.44 -1.12 -16.06
C ASN A 113 -7.57 -1.79 -17.43
N ASP A 114 -8.71 -2.43 -17.70
CA ASP A 114 -8.97 -3.16 -18.94
C ASP A 114 -9.48 -2.23 -20.07
N ILE A 115 -10.01 -1.04 -19.71
CA ILE A 115 -10.77 -0.17 -20.62
C ILE A 115 -10.01 1.12 -20.96
N ALA A 116 -9.24 1.66 -20.02
CA ALA A 116 -8.47 2.86 -20.27
C ALA A 116 -7.22 2.49 -21.09
N PRO A 117 -7.07 2.95 -22.34
CA PRO A 117 -5.89 2.68 -23.16
C PRO A 117 -4.70 3.45 -22.58
N GLN A 118 -4.02 2.91 -21.57
CA GLN A 118 -2.81 3.46 -20.92
C GLN A 118 -2.77 4.99 -20.96
N MET A 119 -3.90 5.63 -20.61
CA MET A 119 -4.21 7.00 -21.02
C MET A 119 -3.08 7.85 -20.47
N GLY A 120 -2.30 8.41 -21.40
CA GLY A 120 -0.90 8.77 -21.20
C GLY A 120 -0.65 9.24 -19.79
N GLN A 121 0.17 8.49 -19.06
CA GLN A 121 0.67 8.83 -17.74
C GLN A 121 0.94 10.34 -17.70
N ASN A 122 0.03 11.10 -17.09
CA ASN A 122 0.22 12.52 -16.90
C ASN A 122 1.54 12.64 -16.11
N PRO A 123 2.63 13.23 -16.67
CA PRO A 123 3.94 13.20 -16.03
C PRO A 123 3.96 13.94 -14.68
N ALA A 124 2.86 14.60 -14.31
CA ALA A 124 2.68 15.27 -13.04
C ALA A 124 2.16 14.38 -11.89
N SER A 125 1.71 13.13 -12.13
CA SER A 125 1.20 12.27 -11.03
C SER A 125 1.67 10.81 -11.04
N SER A 126 2.64 10.43 -11.89
CA SER A 126 3.30 9.11 -11.81
C SER A 126 4.30 8.98 -10.63
N ARG A 127 4.08 9.69 -9.52
CA ARG A 127 4.79 9.42 -8.26
C ARG A 127 4.03 8.35 -7.46
N SER A 128 3.96 7.15 -8.03
CA SER A 128 4.07 5.93 -7.24
C SER A 128 4.79 4.86 -8.05
N ARG A 129 6.09 4.77 -7.76
CA ARG A 129 6.90 3.55 -7.79
C ARG A 129 6.96 2.82 -9.14
N ARG A 130 7.55 3.50 -10.13
CA ARG A 130 8.61 2.80 -10.88
C ARG A 130 9.69 2.49 -9.86
N ASN A 131 9.80 1.22 -9.47
CA ASN A 131 10.93 0.70 -8.72
C ASN A 131 12.16 0.75 -9.64
N ARG A 132 12.62 1.97 -9.96
CA ARG A 132 14.06 2.23 -10.08
C ARG A 132 14.56 2.37 -8.65
N THR A 133 14.48 1.29 -7.87
CA THR A 133 15.63 1.00 -7.02
C THR A 133 16.78 1.00 -8.01
N ALA A 134 17.74 1.91 -7.83
CA ALA A 134 19.10 1.55 -8.22
C ALA A 134 19.26 0.13 -7.71
N THR A 135 19.44 -0.85 -8.60
CA THR A 135 19.55 -2.23 -8.15
C THR A 135 20.69 -2.19 -7.15
N LEU A 136 20.39 -2.40 -5.87
CA LEU A 136 21.40 -2.36 -4.84
C LEU A 136 22.25 -3.58 -5.17
N ARG A 137 23.46 -3.33 -5.65
CA ARG A 137 24.35 -4.39 -6.11
C ARG A 137 25.18 -4.85 -4.93
N CYS A 138 25.41 -6.15 -4.88
CA CYS A 138 26.33 -6.75 -3.95
C CYS A 138 27.69 -6.05 -4.05
N ARG A 139 28.23 -5.59 -2.92
CA ARG A 139 29.54 -4.94 -2.86
C ARG A 139 30.69 -5.85 -3.33
N ILE A 140 30.48 -7.17 -3.31
CA ILE A 140 31.48 -8.20 -3.65
C ILE A 140 31.34 -8.65 -5.11
N CYS A 141 30.19 -9.22 -5.48
CA CYS A 141 30.00 -9.83 -6.81
C CYS A 141 29.22 -8.97 -7.82
N LYS A 142 28.75 -7.78 -7.41
CA LYS A 142 27.95 -6.85 -8.23
C LYS A 142 26.60 -7.36 -8.73
N ASN A 143 26.15 -8.55 -8.31
CA ASN A 143 24.79 -9.03 -8.59
C ASN A 143 23.73 -8.21 -7.85
N ASP A 144 22.53 -8.17 -8.43
CA ASP A 144 21.39 -7.45 -7.86
C ASP A 144 20.91 -8.11 -6.56
N LEU A 145 20.77 -7.32 -5.50
CA LEU A 145 20.26 -7.74 -4.19
C LEU A 145 18.74 -7.67 -4.23
N THR A 146 18.10 -8.83 -4.32
CA THR A 146 16.64 -8.95 -4.44
C THR A 146 15.95 -9.24 -3.12
N THR A 147 16.68 -9.73 -2.11
CA THR A 147 16.12 -10.03 -0.79
C THR A 147 16.41 -8.91 0.21
N PRO A 148 15.46 -8.58 1.12
CA PRO A 148 15.66 -7.56 2.15
C PRO A 148 16.90 -7.81 3.03
N ALA A 149 17.21 -9.07 3.34
CA ALA A 149 18.41 -9.43 4.09
C ALA A 149 19.70 -9.10 3.32
N ALA A 150 19.74 -9.42 2.02
CA ALA A 150 20.89 -9.13 1.17
C ALA A 150 21.08 -7.62 0.96
N VAL A 151 19.97 -6.87 0.84
CA VAL A 151 19.96 -5.40 0.79
C VAL A 151 20.53 -4.80 2.08
N MET A 152 20.08 -5.28 3.25
CA MET A 152 20.57 -4.80 4.55
C MET A 152 22.05 -5.09 4.75
N LEU A 153 22.51 -6.28 4.35
CA LEU A 153 23.92 -6.69 4.45
C LEU A 153 24.79 -6.11 3.32
N GLN A 154 24.19 -5.43 2.33
CA GLN A 154 24.83 -4.94 1.10
C GLN A 154 25.65 -6.00 0.35
N ARG A 155 25.35 -7.29 0.55
CA ARG A 155 26.04 -8.43 -0.07
C ARG A 155 25.09 -9.60 -0.29
N CYS A 156 25.43 -10.44 -1.27
CA CYS A 156 24.67 -11.64 -1.58
C CYS A 156 24.90 -12.73 -0.52
N GLN A 157 23.90 -13.57 -0.26
CA GLN A 157 24.00 -14.66 0.73
C GLN A 157 25.09 -15.71 0.41
N ILE A 158 25.51 -15.79 -0.85
CA ILE A 158 26.48 -16.76 -1.38
C ILE A 158 27.90 -16.20 -1.40
N CYS A 159 28.05 -14.90 -1.19
CA CYS A 159 29.33 -14.21 -1.23
C CYS A 159 30.02 -14.40 0.11
N ALA A 160 31.22 -14.98 0.15
CA ALA A 160 32.00 -15.13 1.38
C ALA A 160 32.16 -13.76 2.06
N ALA A 161 31.72 -13.66 3.31
CA ALA A 161 32.21 -12.60 4.17
C ALA A 161 33.13 -13.23 5.19
N ASP A 162 34.10 -12.44 5.59
CA ASP A 162 34.99 -12.72 6.69
C ASP A 162 34.20 -12.49 7.99
N VAL A 163 33.22 -13.38 8.23
CA VAL A 163 32.41 -13.36 9.45
C VAL A 163 33.22 -14.07 10.52
N ASP A 164 33.54 -13.38 11.59
CA ASP A 164 34.10 -14.03 12.76
C ASP A 164 33.01 -14.93 13.41
N GLU A 165 33.07 -16.22 13.10
CA GLU A 165 32.08 -17.21 13.57
C GLU A 165 32.04 -17.30 15.10
N GLU A 166 33.18 -17.13 15.76
CA GLU A 166 33.28 -17.19 17.21
C GLU A 166 32.63 -15.96 17.86
N LEU A 167 32.86 -14.76 17.32
CA LEU A 167 32.16 -13.56 17.75
C LEU A 167 30.65 -13.67 17.50
N LEU A 168 30.24 -14.21 16.35
CA LEU A 168 28.82 -14.38 16.03
C LEU A 168 28.14 -15.33 17.03
N LEU A 169 28.82 -16.40 17.45
CA LEU A 169 28.33 -17.31 18.48
C LEU A 169 28.21 -16.60 19.85
N GLN A 170 29.21 -15.81 20.24
CA GLN A 170 29.17 -15.02 21.47
C GLN A 170 28.03 -14.00 21.47
N LEU A 171 27.82 -13.31 20.36
CA LEU A 171 26.71 -12.36 20.19
C LEU A 171 25.34 -13.03 20.26
N LYS A 172 25.18 -14.23 19.70
CA LYS A 172 23.95 -15.01 19.82
C LYS A 172 23.69 -15.46 21.25
N ALA A 173 24.73 -15.88 21.97
CA ALA A 173 24.64 -16.28 23.37
C ALA A 173 24.24 -15.10 24.27
N TRP A 174 24.94 -13.96 24.13
CA TRP A 174 24.62 -12.73 24.85
C TRP A 174 23.18 -12.27 24.58
N ARG A 175 22.75 -12.26 23.30
CA ARG A 175 21.37 -11.87 22.96
C ARG A 175 20.34 -12.76 23.67
N LEU A 176 20.63 -14.05 23.79
CA LEU A 176 19.73 -15.02 24.40
C LEU A 176 19.64 -14.84 25.93
N SER A 177 20.74 -14.47 26.62
CA SER A 177 20.70 -14.10 28.03
C SER A 177 19.94 -12.79 28.25
N THR A 178 20.26 -11.74 27.49
CA THR A 178 19.61 -10.43 27.62
C THR A 178 18.11 -10.49 27.32
N ALA A 179 17.71 -11.29 26.33
CA ALA A 179 16.30 -11.49 26.00
C ALA A 179 15.53 -12.22 27.12
N LYS A 180 16.17 -13.20 27.79
CA LYS A 180 15.60 -13.89 28.95
C LYS A 180 15.44 -12.95 30.14
N GLU A 181 16.46 -12.16 30.44
CA GLU A 181 16.44 -11.17 31.53
C GLU A 181 15.35 -10.11 31.33
N GLN A 182 15.18 -9.64 30.09
CA GLN A 182 14.17 -8.65 29.73
C GLN A 182 12.79 -9.27 29.44
N ASN A 183 12.67 -10.60 29.51
CA ASN A 183 11.45 -11.36 29.20
C ASN A 183 10.81 -10.98 27.85
N VAL A 184 11.65 -10.81 26.83
CA VAL A 184 11.23 -10.50 25.45
C VAL A 184 11.79 -11.52 24.47
N PRO A 185 11.17 -11.73 23.30
CA PRO A 185 11.75 -12.57 22.26
C PRO A 185 13.13 -12.05 21.79
N ALA A 186 14.08 -12.95 21.50
CA ALA A 186 15.46 -12.60 21.18
C ALA A 186 15.62 -11.61 20.01
N TYR A 187 14.76 -11.69 18.99
CA TYR A 187 14.80 -10.79 17.84
C TYR A 187 14.48 -9.32 18.20
N VAL A 188 13.84 -9.07 19.34
CA VAL A 188 13.51 -7.71 19.82
C VAL A 188 14.78 -6.99 20.26
N VAL A 189 15.69 -7.70 20.93
CA VAL A 189 17.02 -7.20 21.34
C VAL A 189 17.81 -6.83 20.09
N LEU A 190 18.20 -7.81 19.27
CA LEU A 190 18.87 -7.61 17.98
C LEU A 190 18.49 -8.71 16.97
N THR A 191 18.36 -8.34 15.70
CA THR A 191 18.06 -9.31 14.63
C THR A 191 19.30 -10.11 14.24
N ASP A 192 19.12 -11.30 13.68
CA ASP A 192 20.24 -12.13 13.19
C ASP A 192 21.10 -11.40 12.15
N ASN A 193 20.48 -10.65 11.23
CA ASN A 193 21.20 -9.84 10.24
C ASN A 193 22.07 -8.78 10.90
N THR A 194 21.61 -8.18 12.00
CA THR A 194 22.39 -7.19 12.74
C THR A 194 23.59 -7.86 13.44
N LEU A 195 23.41 -9.03 14.05
CA LEU A 195 24.52 -9.77 14.66
C LEU A 195 25.58 -10.18 13.63
N ILE A 196 25.14 -10.64 12.45
CA ILE A 196 26.01 -10.98 11.33
C ILE A 196 26.78 -9.74 10.85
N ALA A 197 26.10 -8.60 10.70
CA ALA A 197 26.74 -7.35 10.31
C ALA A 197 27.78 -6.86 11.35
N ILE A 198 27.52 -7.03 12.65
CA ILE A 198 28.49 -6.70 13.71
C ILE A 198 29.71 -7.60 13.62
N ALA A 199 29.50 -8.91 13.44
CA ALA A 199 30.58 -9.89 13.32
C ALA A 199 31.44 -9.67 12.05
N GLU A 200 30.89 -9.06 11.01
CA GLU A 200 31.63 -8.66 9.80
C GLU A 200 32.36 -7.32 9.94
N LEU A 201 31.71 -6.32 10.54
CA LEU A 201 32.21 -4.94 10.54
C LEU A 201 33.15 -4.65 11.72
N LEU A 202 33.14 -5.48 12.77
CA LEU A 202 33.98 -5.36 13.96
C LEU A 202 34.06 -3.91 14.49
N PRO A 203 32.92 -3.28 14.82
CA PRO A 203 32.89 -1.88 15.24
C PRO A 203 33.68 -1.67 16.54
N ALA A 204 34.63 -0.73 16.54
CA ALA A 204 35.50 -0.46 17.69
C ALA A 204 34.92 0.58 18.67
N ASP A 205 33.96 1.38 18.20
CA ASP A 205 33.34 2.49 18.91
C ASP A 205 31.84 2.64 18.55
N GLU A 206 31.15 3.50 19.31
CA GLU A 206 29.72 3.76 19.10
C GLU A 206 29.44 4.40 17.73
N ALA A 207 30.38 5.21 17.21
CA ALA A 207 30.27 5.79 15.88
C ALA A 207 30.22 4.71 14.79
N ALA A 208 31.05 3.67 14.89
CA ALA A 208 31.00 2.52 13.99
C ALA A 208 29.72 1.69 14.15
N LEU A 209 29.15 1.60 15.36
CA LEU A 209 27.85 0.92 15.57
C LEU A 209 26.69 1.61 14.86
N ILE A 210 26.72 2.95 14.73
CA ILE A 210 25.70 3.70 13.98
C ILE A 210 25.67 3.28 12.50
N ALA A 211 26.83 2.92 11.94
CA ALA A 211 26.94 2.46 10.56
C ALA A 211 26.41 1.02 10.35
N VAL A 212 26.16 0.26 11.42
CA VAL A 212 25.68 -1.12 11.34
C VAL A 212 24.17 -1.17 11.03
N PRO A 213 23.76 -1.88 9.97
CA PRO A 213 22.35 -2.03 9.60
C PRO A 213 21.49 -2.63 10.73
N GLY A 214 20.46 -1.89 11.14
CA GLY A 214 19.52 -2.30 12.19
C GLY A 214 19.88 -1.82 13.61
N MET A 215 20.99 -1.11 13.77
CA MET A 215 21.30 -0.38 15.00
C MET A 215 20.61 1.00 14.97
N SER A 216 19.73 1.25 15.93
CA SER A 216 19.11 2.56 16.15
C SER A 216 19.72 3.23 17.37
N VAL A 217 19.60 4.56 17.47
CA VAL A 217 20.15 5.35 18.59
C VAL A 217 19.74 4.75 19.94
N ARG A 218 18.47 4.41 20.12
CA ARG A 218 17.96 3.77 21.36
C ARG A 218 18.60 2.41 21.64
N LYS A 219 18.84 1.60 20.61
CA LYS A 219 19.49 0.29 20.77
C LYS A 219 20.97 0.43 21.09
N ILE A 220 21.63 1.46 20.58
CA ILE A 220 23.02 1.78 20.90
C ILE A 220 23.10 2.25 22.36
N GLU A 221 22.21 3.14 22.79
CA GLU A 221 22.14 3.57 24.20
C GLU A 221 21.90 2.40 25.16
N GLN A 222 21.04 1.45 24.77
CA GLN A 222 20.64 0.34 25.64
C GLN A 222 21.61 -0.86 25.63
N TYR A 223 22.27 -1.14 24.51
CA TYR A 223 23.05 -2.37 24.31
C TYR A 223 24.47 -2.14 23.77
N GLY A 224 24.83 -0.91 23.41
CA GLY A 224 26.07 -0.58 22.72
C GLY A 224 27.33 -0.94 23.52
N SER A 225 27.33 -0.70 24.84
CA SER A 225 28.44 -1.01 25.74
C SER A 225 28.81 -2.49 25.70
N ASP A 226 27.81 -3.36 25.82
CA ASP A 226 27.98 -4.80 25.94
C ASP A 226 28.45 -5.40 24.62
N VAL A 227 27.85 -4.93 23.51
CA VAL A 227 28.23 -5.33 22.15
C VAL A 227 29.67 -4.91 21.86
N LEU A 228 30.06 -3.66 22.17
CA LEU A 228 31.44 -3.20 21.97
C LEU A 228 32.44 -3.95 22.85
N GLN A 229 32.06 -4.33 24.06
CA GLN A 229 32.91 -5.15 24.92
C GLN A 229 33.15 -6.53 24.31
N LEU A 230 32.13 -7.19 23.78
CA LEU A 230 32.27 -8.48 23.08
C LEU A 230 33.20 -8.36 21.86
N VAL A 231 33.02 -7.32 21.05
CA VAL A 231 33.89 -7.06 19.88
C VAL A 231 35.33 -6.81 20.31
N ARG A 232 35.56 -6.01 21.37
CA ARG A 232 36.90 -5.72 21.90
C ARG A 232 37.57 -6.97 22.47
N CYS A 233 36.83 -7.78 23.24
CA CYS A 233 37.33 -9.05 23.78
C CYS A 233 37.80 -9.97 22.65
N ARG A 234 37.04 -10.08 21.55
CA ARG A 234 37.46 -10.86 20.39
C ARG A 234 38.66 -10.25 19.67
N ALA A 235 38.69 -8.94 19.47
CA ALA A 235 39.81 -8.25 18.82
C ALA A 235 41.14 -8.41 19.58
N VAL A 236 41.09 -8.49 20.92
CA VAL A 236 42.26 -8.80 21.77
C VAL A 236 42.68 -10.26 21.62
N ALA A 237 41.73 -11.20 21.65
CA ALA A 237 42.01 -12.63 21.51
C ALA A 237 42.67 -13.00 20.17
N VAL A 238 42.25 -12.36 19.08
CA VAL A 238 42.84 -12.54 17.74
C VAL A 238 44.29 -12.03 17.69
N ARG A 239 44.61 -10.93 18.37
CA ARG A 239 45.97 -10.36 18.44
C ARG A 239 46.97 -11.19 19.25
N THR A 240 46.49 -12.06 20.13
CA THR A 240 47.34 -12.97 20.93
C THR A 240 47.62 -14.32 20.27
N GLN A 241 46.99 -14.61 19.12
CA GLN A 241 47.15 -15.86 18.37
C GLN A 241 48.01 -15.71 17.09
N THR A 242 48.52 -14.51 16.81
CA THR A 242 49.50 -14.21 15.75
C THR A 242 50.86 -13.94 16.36
#